data_AF-A0A8J7G0Q4-F1
#
_entry.id   AF-A0A8J7G0Q4-F1
#
_cell.length_a   1.000
_cell.length_b   1.000
_cell.length_c   1.000
_cell.angle_alpha   90.00
_cell.angle_beta   90.00
_cell.angle_gamma   90.00
#
_symmetry.space_group_name_H-M   'P 1'
#
loop_
_entity.id
_entity.type
_entity.pdbx_description
1 polymer ?
#
loop_
_entity_poly.entity_id
_entity_poly.type
_entity_poly.pdbx_seq_one_letter_code
_entity_poly.pdbx_strand_id
1 'polypeptide(L)'
;MSDLCVLTASLLMQGKVPGWKPATPPQQFWDALLNRRSTVDQLCSSNTASTTVTPVAAAHRPEFSPGTKSVSIQTPSQPASGSQLYAQRLAALRSGQLYTRLPADSFKPVWQTASYRPSYEDWLKLLAYEAKAVTQGQGSQRLTVLLGDSIAQWFPAEQLSRDRFWLNQGISGDTTSGVLKRLSVLDGANPDSIYLMVGINDLRQGVSNREILKNLRQIIHRLRASHPYTRIYIHSILPTRLEEIPVNRIRRLNYNIKALTEQEGVYFVNLQPAFSDEDGHLQAQLTTDGIHLNARGYRMWQLAIAPVF
;
A
#
# COMPACT_ATOMS: atom_id res chain seq x y z
N MET A 1 -23.09 31.27 14.81
CA MET A 1 -21.91 31.52 15.67
C MET A 1 -20.85 30.51 15.25
N SER A 2 -20.27 30.63 14.06
CA SER A 2 -19.22 31.57 13.60
C SER A 2 -17.82 31.17 14.06
N ASP A 3 -16.97 30.92 13.06
CA ASP A 3 -15.52 31.11 13.04
C ASP A 3 -14.60 30.12 13.78
N LEU A 4 -14.49 28.89 13.28
CA LEU A 4 -13.23 28.13 13.44
C LEU A 4 -12.86 27.19 12.27
N CYS A 5 -13.65 27.15 11.18
CA CYS A 5 -13.41 26.23 10.06
C CYS A 5 -12.73 26.87 8.82
N VAL A 6 -12.47 28.18 8.85
CA VAL A 6 -11.83 28.90 7.72
C VAL A 6 -10.33 29.14 7.94
N LEU A 7 -9.79 28.82 9.12
CA LEU A 7 -8.41 29.17 9.50
C LEU A 7 -7.35 28.08 9.29
N THR A 8 -7.71 26.90 8.78
CA THR A 8 -6.75 25.83 8.48
C THR A 8 -6.29 25.78 7.03
N ALA A 9 -6.93 26.53 6.12
CA ALA A 9 -6.51 26.62 4.71
C ALA A 9 -5.41 27.69 4.46
N SER A 10 -5.17 28.62 5.40
CA SER A 10 -4.21 29.73 5.20
C SER A 10 -2.81 29.50 5.79
N LEU A 11 -2.54 28.39 6.49
CA LEU A 11 -1.20 28.12 7.06
C LEU A 11 -0.31 27.18 6.22
N LEU A 12 -0.75 26.74 5.04
CA LEU A 12 0.08 25.95 4.10
C LEU A 12 0.86 26.82 3.10
N MET A 13 0.77 28.15 3.18
CA MET A 13 1.24 29.09 2.17
C MET A 13 2.23 30.16 2.68
N GLN A 14 3.06 29.87 3.68
CA GLN A 14 4.10 30.82 4.13
C GLN A 14 5.49 30.17 4.18
N GLY A 15 6.06 29.98 3.00
CA GLY A 15 7.48 29.77 2.77
C GLY A 15 7.88 30.45 1.46
N LYS A 16 7.92 31.79 1.45
CA LYS A 16 8.35 32.56 0.27
C LYS A 16 9.85 32.38 0.07
N VAL A 17 10.26 31.57 -0.90
CA VAL A 17 11.60 31.61 -1.51
C VAL A 17 11.46 32.35 -2.85
N PRO A 18 12.15 33.48 -3.07
CA PRO A 18 12.08 34.21 -4.34
C PRO A 18 12.71 33.38 -5.48
N GLY A 19 11.94 33.09 -6.54
CA GLY A 19 12.47 32.58 -7.81
C GLY A 19 12.12 31.15 -8.23
N TRP A 20 11.35 30.39 -7.45
CA TRP A 20 10.96 29.01 -7.79
C TRP A 20 9.43 28.86 -7.96
N LYS A 21 9.00 28.35 -9.12
CA LYS A 21 7.61 27.88 -9.35
C LYS A 21 7.63 26.35 -9.52
N PRO A 22 7.29 25.55 -8.51
CA PRO A 22 6.92 24.15 -8.75
C PRO A 22 5.53 24.10 -9.39
N ALA A 23 5.34 23.18 -10.34
CA ALA A 23 3.99 22.84 -10.80
C ALA A 23 3.20 22.26 -9.61
N THR A 24 2.35 23.09 -9.01
CA THR A 24 1.35 22.64 -8.05
C THR A 24 0.31 21.82 -8.81
N PRO A 25 -0.08 20.60 -8.36
CA PRO A 25 -1.25 19.94 -8.93
C PRO A 25 -2.43 20.92 -8.91
N PRO A 26 -3.24 21.01 -9.98
CA PRO A 26 -4.34 21.98 -10.04
C PRO A 26 -5.24 21.84 -8.81
N GLN A 27 -5.75 22.95 -8.27
CA GLN A 27 -6.70 22.94 -7.14
C GLN A 27 -7.86 21.93 -7.36
N GLN A 28 -8.27 21.75 -8.63
CA GLN A 28 -9.24 20.76 -9.08
C GLN A 28 -8.88 19.29 -8.73
N PHE A 29 -7.60 18.92 -8.64
CA PHE A 29 -7.15 17.60 -8.20
C PHE A 29 -7.50 17.34 -6.73
N TRP A 30 -7.28 18.34 -5.87
CA TRP A 30 -7.61 18.27 -4.45
C TRP A 30 -9.11 18.40 -4.19
N ASP A 31 -9.79 19.27 -4.93
CA ASP A 31 -11.25 19.40 -4.87
C ASP A 31 -11.95 18.12 -5.33
N ALA A 32 -11.42 17.40 -6.32
CA ALA A 32 -11.94 16.11 -6.77
C ALA A 32 -11.71 14.98 -5.76
N LEU A 33 -10.64 15.04 -4.97
CA LEU A 33 -10.36 14.07 -3.91
C LEU A 33 -11.30 14.28 -2.70
N LEU A 34 -11.58 15.54 -2.36
CA LEU A 34 -12.46 15.94 -1.25
C LEU A 34 -13.95 15.79 -1.60
N ASN A 35 -14.37 16.13 -2.82
CA ASN A 35 -15.76 15.95 -3.28
C ASN A 35 -16.14 14.47 -3.48
N ARG A 36 -15.18 13.54 -3.54
CA ARG A 36 -15.45 12.09 -3.52
C ARG A 36 -15.71 11.52 -2.11
N ARG A 37 -15.51 12.30 -1.03
CA ARG A 37 -15.95 11.91 0.32
C ARG A 37 -17.48 11.97 0.46
N SER A 38 -18.14 12.98 -0.11
CA SER A 38 -19.60 13.12 -0.01
C SER A 38 -20.38 12.00 -0.71
N THR A 39 -19.79 11.38 -1.74
CA THR A 39 -20.38 10.26 -2.48
C THR A 39 -20.25 8.94 -1.74
N VAL A 40 -19.27 8.80 -0.84
CA VAL A 40 -19.16 7.65 0.07
C VAL A 40 -20.17 7.77 1.20
N ASP A 41 -20.41 8.97 1.72
CA ASP A 41 -21.43 9.22 2.75
C ASP A 41 -22.86 8.99 2.22
N GLN A 42 -23.15 9.35 0.96
CA GLN A 42 -24.46 9.09 0.32
C GLN A 42 -24.78 7.60 0.10
N LEU A 43 -23.77 6.75 -0.07
CA LEU A 43 -23.95 5.29 -0.19
C LEU A 43 -24.21 4.62 1.18
N CYS A 44 -23.99 5.33 2.29
CA CYS A 44 -24.20 4.83 3.65
C CYS A 44 -25.59 5.13 4.23
N SER A 45 -26.42 5.93 3.56
CA SER A 45 -27.74 6.35 4.09
C SER A 45 -28.93 5.52 3.58
N SER A 46 -28.75 4.55 2.67
CA SER A 46 -29.88 3.86 2.01
C SER A 46 -30.28 2.50 2.57
N ASN A 47 -29.89 2.14 3.81
CA ASN A 47 -30.31 0.90 4.46
C ASN A 47 -30.95 1.15 5.83
N THR A 48 -32.17 1.69 5.83
CA THR A 48 -33.07 1.58 6.98
C THR A 48 -34.43 1.11 6.48
N ALA A 49 -34.64 -0.21 6.46
CA ALA A 49 -35.97 -0.79 6.35
C ALA A 49 -36.52 -0.97 7.77
N SER A 50 -37.61 -0.23 8.04
CA SER A 50 -38.42 -0.29 9.25
C SER A 50 -39.33 -1.53 9.21
N THR A 51 -39.37 -2.32 10.27
CA THR A 51 -40.40 -3.35 10.47
C THR A 51 -41.10 -3.14 11.81
N THR A 52 -42.39 -2.84 11.69
CA THR A 52 -43.41 -2.76 12.73
C THR A 52 -43.66 -4.13 13.37
N VAL A 53 -43.78 -4.15 14.70
CA VAL A 53 -44.12 -5.33 15.51
C VAL A 53 -45.61 -5.30 15.85
N THR A 54 -46.30 -6.42 15.62
CA THR A 54 -47.61 -6.73 16.22
C THR A 54 -47.54 -8.10 16.90
N PRO A 55 -48.18 -8.31 18.07
CA PRO A 55 -48.00 -9.52 18.89
C PRO A 55 -49.13 -10.54 18.68
N VAL A 56 -48.82 -11.84 18.67
CA VAL A 56 -49.80 -12.93 18.89
C VAL A 56 -49.17 -14.07 19.71
N ALA A 57 -50.03 -14.75 20.46
CA ALA A 57 -49.82 -15.52 21.67
C ALA A 57 -49.22 -16.95 21.55
N ALA A 58 -48.59 -17.31 22.67
CA ALA A 58 -48.44 -18.59 23.39
C ALA A 58 -48.48 -19.98 22.69
N ALA A 59 -47.37 -20.69 22.98
CA ALA A 59 -47.20 -22.12 23.24
C ALA A 59 -47.21 -23.08 22.05
N HIS A 60 -46.09 -23.81 21.86
CA HIS A 60 -45.94 -25.28 21.91
C HIS A 60 -44.41 -25.59 21.96
N ARG A 61 -44.02 -26.65 22.68
CA ARG A 61 -42.61 -27.05 22.95
C ARG A 61 -41.84 -27.37 21.66
N PRO A 62 -40.55 -26.99 21.52
CA PRO A 62 -39.78 -27.32 20.32
C PRO A 62 -39.26 -28.77 20.36
N GLU A 63 -39.58 -29.54 19.32
CA GLU A 63 -38.85 -30.74 18.93
C GLU A 63 -37.49 -30.36 18.32
N PHE A 64 -36.43 -30.99 18.80
CA PHE A 64 -35.09 -30.87 18.24
C PHE A 64 -35.00 -31.64 16.91
N SER A 65 -35.00 -30.92 15.79
CA SER A 65 -34.46 -31.43 14.52
C SER A 65 -33.06 -30.82 14.32
N PRO A 66 -32.00 -31.62 14.09
CA PRO A 66 -30.69 -31.07 13.78
C PRO A 66 -30.70 -30.57 12.33
N GLY A 67 -31.18 -29.34 12.15
CA GLY A 67 -30.98 -28.60 10.91
C GLY A 67 -29.51 -28.26 10.76
N THR A 68 -28.78 -29.01 9.93
CA THR A 68 -27.47 -28.63 9.43
C THR A 68 -27.62 -27.33 8.67
N LYS A 69 -27.34 -26.20 9.33
CA LYS A 69 -27.03 -24.95 8.62
C LYS A 69 -25.79 -25.25 7.79
N SER A 70 -25.96 -25.41 6.49
CA SER A 70 -24.86 -25.37 5.53
C SER A 70 -24.21 -24.00 5.66
N VAL A 71 -23.15 -23.93 6.46
CA VAL A 71 -22.22 -22.82 6.40
C VAL A 71 -21.60 -22.93 5.01
N SER A 72 -22.06 -22.10 4.07
CA SER A 72 -21.36 -21.92 2.82
C SER A 72 -19.98 -21.39 3.17
N ILE A 73 -18.97 -22.27 3.21
CA ILE A 73 -17.58 -21.86 3.35
C ILE A 73 -17.29 -21.08 2.07
N GLN A 74 -17.40 -19.75 2.14
CA GLN A 74 -17.02 -18.88 1.04
C GLN A 74 -15.56 -19.19 0.74
N THR A 75 -15.32 -19.81 -0.41
CA THR A 75 -13.98 -20.17 -0.81
C THR A 75 -13.19 -18.87 -1.03
N PRO A 76 -11.99 -18.71 -0.46
CA PRO A 76 -11.24 -17.46 -0.57
C PRO A 76 -11.12 -17.02 -2.03
N SER A 77 -11.44 -15.76 -2.33
CA SER A 77 -11.32 -15.19 -3.68
C SER A 77 -9.89 -14.74 -4.00
N GLN A 78 -9.00 -14.72 -3.00
CA GLN A 78 -7.60 -14.29 -3.12
C GLN A 78 -6.72 -14.98 -2.07
N PRO A 79 -5.39 -15.02 -2.25
CA PRO A 79 -4.47 -15.48 -1.22
C PRO A 79 -4.63 -14.73 0.10
N ALA A 80 -4.63 -15.46 1.22
CA ALA A 80 -4.80 -14.92 2.58
C ALA A 80 -3.58 -15.16 3.49
N SER A 81 -2.53 -15.84 2.99
CA SER A 81 -1.28 -16.05 3.72
C SER A 81 -0.06 -15.93 2.80
N GLY A 82 1.13 -15.73 3.40
CA GLY A 82 2.37 -15.67 2.64
C GLY A 82 2.64 -16.94 1.82
N SER A 83 2.27 -18.11 2.34
CA SER A 83 2.35 -19.40 1.63
C SER A 83 1.50 -19.40 0.35
N GLN A 84 0.26 -18.93 0.46
CA GLN A 84 -0.66 -18.86 -0.67
C GLN A 84 -0.22 -17.82 -1.69
N LEU A 85 0.20 -16.63 -1.24
CA LEU A 85 0.68 -15.56 -2.12
C LEU A 85 1.94 -16.00 -2.89
N TYR A 86 2.88 -16.64 -2.20
CA TYR A 86 4.09 -17.18 -2.82
C TYR A 86 3.76 -18.23 -3.88
N ALA A 87 2.88 -19.19 -3.55
CA ALA A 87 2.46 -20.24 -4.48
C ALA A 87 1.75 -19.66 -5.72
N GLN A 88 0.88 -18.68 -5.55
CA GLN A 88 0.21 -17.99 -6.66
C GLN A 88 1.22 -17.31 -7.58
N ARG A 89 2.15 -16.53 -7.00
CA ARG A 89 3.17 -15.80 -7.75
C ARG A 89 4.12 -16.73 -8.50
N LEU A 90 4.54 -17.81 -7.86
CA LEU A 90 5.36 -18.84 -8.49
C LEU A 90 4.62 -19.54 -9.64
N ALA A 91 3.33 -19.82 -9.48
CA ALA A 91 2.51 -20.42 -10.54
C ALA A 91 2.35 -19.48 -11.74
N ALA A 92 2.08 -18.19 -11.50
CA ALA A 92 2.03 -17.17 -12.54
C ALA A 92 3.35 -17.04 -13.30
N LEU A 93 4.47 -16.97 -12.57
CA LEU A 93 5.79 -16.88 -13.19
C LEU A 93 6.09 -18.10 -14.07
N ARG A 94 5.73 -19.31 -13.61
CA ARG A 94 5.89 -20.56 -14.39
C ARG A 94 5.03 -20.59 -15.64
N SER A 95 3.90 -19.88 -15.68
CA SER A 95 3.09 -19.70 -16.89
C SER A 95 3.58 -18.55 -17.79
N GLY A 96 4.74 -17.96 -17.48
CA GLY A 96 5.31 -16.84 -18.26
C GLY A 96 4.61 -15.50 -18.04
N GLN A 97 3.88 -15.33 -16.93
CA GLN A 97 3.12 -14.12 -16.63
C GLN A 97 3.47 -13.56 -15.24
N LEU A 98 3.31 -12.25 -15.06
CA LEU A 98 3.35 -11.66 -13.72
C LEU A 98 1.99 -11.85 -13.05
N TYR A 99 1.98 -12.16 -11.75
CA TYR A 99 0.74 -12.28 -10.99
C TYR A 99 -0.08 -10.98 -11.00
N THR A 100 0.57 -9.81 -11.08
CA THR A 100 -0.09 -8.49 -11.20
C THR A 100 -0.89 -8.32 -12.49
N ARG A 101 -0.69 -9.20 -13.49
CA ARG A 101 -1.42 -9.23 -14.76
C ARG A 101 -2.59 -10.21 -14.77
N LEU A 102 -2.82 -10.88 -13.66
CA LEU A 102 -3.82 -11.93 -13.53
C LEU A 102 -4.93 -11.53 -12.54
N PRO A 103 -6.12 -12.13 -12.64
CA PRO A 103 -7.10 -12.14 -11.54
C PRO A 103 -6.56 -12.87 -10.29
N ALA A 104 -6.91 -12.41 -9.08
CA ALA A 104 -6.49 -13.02 -7.81
C ALA A 104 -6.83 -14.51 -7.67
N ASP A 105 -7.89 -14.98 -8.31
CA ASP A 105 -8.29 -16.39 -8.29
C ASP A 105 -7.54 -17.26 -9.31
N SER A 106 -6.63 -16.67 -10.11
CA SER A 106 -5.76 -17.42 -11.00
C SER A 106 -4.93 -18.43 -10.21
N PHE A 107 -4.87 -19.66 -10.71
CA PHE A 107 -4.19 -20.79 -10.06
C PHE A 107 -4.73 -21.15 -8.67
N LYS A 108 -5.99 -20.83 -8.36
CA LYS A 108 -6.61 -21.15 -7.07
C LYS A 108 -6.44 -22.59 -6.59
N PRO A 109 -6.60 -23.63 -7.42
CA PRO A 109 -6.33 -25.00 -6.99
C PRO A 109 -4.89 -25.23 -6.48
N VAL A 110 -3.92 -24.45 -6.96
CA VAL A 110 -2.51 -24.52 -6.57
C VAL A 110 -2.27 -23.78 -5.25
N TRP A 111 -2.73 -22.53 -5.15
CA TRP A 111 -2.39 -21.72 -3.99
C TRP A 111 -3.31 -21.95 -2.80
N GLN A 112 -4.57 -22.36 -2.97
CA GLN A 112 -5.52 -22.45 -1.85
C GLN A 112 -5.09 -23.50 -0.80
N THR A 113 -4.42 -24.56 -1.24
CA THR A 113 -3.90 -25.65 -0.39
C THR A 113 -2.43 -25.46 -0.02
N ALA A 114 -1.80 -24.37 -0.47
CA ALA A 114 -0.37 -24.14 -0.25
C ALA A 114 -0.06 -23.91 1.24
N SER A 115 0.76 -24.80 1.80
CA SER A 115 1.21 -24.77 3.19
C SER A 115 2.71 -24.50 3.35
N TYR A 116 3.47 -24.53 2.25
CA TYR A 116 4.90 -24.24 2.26
C TYR A 116 5.16 -22.83 2.79
N ARG A 117 6.03 -22.70 3.79
CA ARG A 117 6.40 -21.42 4.39
C ARG A 117 7.68 -20.90 3.73
N PRO A 118 7.59 -19.97 2.77
CA PRO A 118 8.77 -19.44 2.09
C PRO A 118 9.67 -18.69 3.08
N SER A 119 10.97 -18.94 3.03
CA SER A 119 11.97 -18.13 3.71
C SER A 119 12.15 -16.78 3.03
N TYR A 120 12.90 -15.88 3.67
CA TYR A 120 13.30 -14.62 3.05
C TYR A 120 14.07 -14.84 1.74
N GLU A 121 14.95 -15.85 1.71
CA GLU A 121 15.73 -16.21 0.52
C GLU A 121 14.85 -16.75 -0.61
N ASP A 122 13.78 -17.47 -0.29
CA ASP A 122 12.82 -17.96 -1.29
C ASP A 122 12.06 -16.77 -1.93
N TRP A 123 11.64 -15.80 -1.11
CA TRP A 123 11.06 -14.55 -1.62
C TRP A 123 12.04 -13.78 -2.51
N LEU A 124 13.30 -13.62 -2.08
CA LEU A 124 14.32 -12.96 -2.90
C LEU A 124 14.51 -13.63 -4.25
N LYS A 125 14.61 -14.96 -4.29
CA LYS A 125 14.75 -15.72 -5.54
C LYS A 125 13.55 -15.53 -6.46
N LEU A 126 12.33 -15.64 -5.92
CA LEU A 126 11.11 -15.42 -6.71
C LEU A 126 11.07 -14.01 -7.30
N LEU A 127 11.34 -12.99 -6.48
CA LEU A 127 11.37 -11.60 -6.90
C LEU A 127 12.44 -11.31 -7.97
N ALA A 128 13.62 -11.91 -7.84
CA ALA A 128 14.67 -11.81 -8.85
C ALA A 128 14.27 -12.48 -10.17
N TYR A 129 13.58 -13.63 -10.12
CA TYR A 129 13.07 -14.27 -11.33
C TYR A 129 11.95 -13.47 -12.01
N GLU A 130 11.04 -12.87 -11.24
CA GLU A 130 10.03 -11.96 -11.80
C GLU A 130 10.67 -10.73 -12.43
N ALA A 131 11.68 -10.12 -11.78
CA ALA A 131 12.42 -9.00 -12.33
C ALA A 131 13.16 -9.37 -13.63
N LYS A 132 13.77 -10.56 -13.69
CA LYS A 132 14.39 -11.08 -14.92
C LYS A 132 13.34 -11.37 -16.01
N ALA A 133 12.18 -11.92 -15.66
CA ALA A 133 11.13 -12.20 -16.63
C ALA A 133 10.61 -10.92 -17.28
N VAL A 134 10.51 -9.80 -16.53
CA VAL A 134 10.13 -8.54 -17.14
C VAL A 134 11.19 -8.05 -18.12
N THR A 135 12.49 -8.22 -17.92
CA THR A 135 13.49 -7.73 -18.90
C THR A 135 13.36 -8.37 -20.28
N GLN A 136 12.73 -9.55 -20.36
CA GLN A 136 12.63 -10.35 -21.58
C GLN A 136 11.31 -10.13 -22.36
N GLY A 137 10.33 -9.37 -21.83
CA GLY A 137 8.96 -9.42 -22.36
C GLY A 137 8.04 -8.21 -22.13
N GLN A 138 8.54 -6.98 -21.99
CA GLN A 138 7.68 -5.81 -21.66
C GLN A 138 6.95 -5.19 -22.86
N GLY A 139 7.34 -5.54 -24.10
CA GLY A 139 6.89 -4.80 -25.27
C GLY A 139 7.17 -3.29 -25.11
N SER A 140 6.20 -2.44 -25.43
CA SER A 140 6.29 -0.98 -25.30
C SER A 140 5.62 -0.41 -24.03
N GLN A 141 5.10 -1.26 -23.14
CA GLN A 141 4.39 -0.76 -21.95
C GLN A 141 5.38 -0.33 -20.87
N ARG A 142 5.01 0.74 -20.16
CA ARG A 142 5.81 1.28 -19.06
C ARG A 142 5.90 0.29 -17.90
N LEU A 143 7.08 0.13 -17.31
CA LEU A 143 7.29 -0.69 -16.12
C LEU A 143 7.30 0.19 -14.86
N THR A 144 6.51 -0.22 -13.87
CA THR A 144 6.46 0.40 -12.55
C THR A 144 6.77 -0.63 -11.47
N VAL A 145 7.62 -0.26 -10.52
CA VAL A 145 7.98 -1.12 -9.40
C VAL A 145 7.36 -0.58 -8.11
N LEU A 146 6.69 -1.46 -7.36
CA LEU A 146 6.39 -1.22 -5.94
C LEU A 146 7.51 -1.85 -5.12
N LEU A 147 8.28 -1.08 -4.38
CA LEU A 147 9.40 -1.57 -3.56
C LEU A 147 9.10 -1.29 -2.08
N GLY A 148 9.32 -2.26 -1.20
CA GLY A 148 9.05 -2.05 0.21
C GLY A 148 8.95 -3.32 1.05
N ASP A 149 8.13 -3.22 2.10
CA ASP A 149 7.92 -4.27 3.09
C ASP A 149 6.59 -5.04 2.89
N SER A 150 5.99 -5.53 3.98
CA SER A 150 4.71 -6.24 3.96
C SER A 150 3.58 -5.41 3.37
N ILE A 151 3.56 -4.10 3.62
CA ILE A 151 2.48 -3.24 3.14
C ILE A 151 2.52 -3.20 1.61
N ALA A 152 3.71 -3.09 1.02
CA ALA A 152 3.90 -3.20 -0.42
C ALA A 152 3.62 -4.63 -0.93
N GLN A 153 4.11 -5.67 -0.27
CA GLN A 153 3.94 -7.07 -0.70
C GLN A 153 2.47 -7.45 -0.87
N TRP A 154 1.62 -6.96 0.03
CA TRP A 154 0.18 -7.24 0.06
C TRP A 154 -0.67 -6.27 -0.76
N PHE A 155 -0.07 -5.40 -1.56
CA PHE A 155 -0.81 -4.52 -2.47
C PHE A 155 -1.66 -5.36 -3.44
N PRO A 156 -3.01 -5.22 -3.45
CA PRO A 156 -3.88 -6.03 -4.30
C PRO A 156 -3.63 -5.76 -5.78
N ALA A 157 -3.33 -6.82 -6.54
CA ALA A 157 -3.03 -6.74 -7.97
C ALA A 157 -4.18 -6.12 -8.79
N GLU A 158 -5.42 -6.39 -8.40
CA GLU A 158 -6.64 -5.89 -9.04
C GLU A 158 -6.79 -4.37 -8.91
N GLN A 159 -6.16 -3.79 -7.88
CA GLN A 159 -6.13 -2.36 -7.67
C GLN A 159 -4.97 -1.69 -8.43
N LEU A 160 -4.07 -2.45 -9.05
CA LEU A 160 -3.03 -1.86 -9.88
C LEU A 160 -3.57 -1.54 -11.27
N SER A 161 -3.19 -0.37 -11.79
CA SER A 161 -3.66 0.08 -13.10
C SER A 161 -3.17 -0.85 -14.21
N ARG A 162 -4.03 -1.14 -15.19
CA ARG A 162 -3.70 -2.03 -16.33
C ARG A 162 -2.97 -1.33 -17.48
N ASP A 163 -2.82 0.00 -17.42
CA ASP A 163 -2.13 0.86 -18.39
C ASP A 163 -0.61 0.67 -18.43
N ARG A 164 -0.06 -0.04 -17.43
CA ARG A 164 1.36 -0.30 -17.26
C ARG A 164 1.62 -1.69 -16.67
N PHE A 165 2.86 -2.13 -16.70
CA PHE A 165 3.31 -3.30 -15.96
C PHE A 165 3.67 -2.91 -14.53
N TRP A 166 3.20 -3.71 -13.59
CA TRP A 166 3.54 -3.55 -12.18
C TRP A 166 4.36 -4.74 -11.71
N LEU A 167 5.57 -4.46 -11.23
CA LEU A 167 6.44 -5.43 -10.59
C LEU A 167 6.44 -5.14 -9.08
N ASN A 168 5.80 -6.00 -8.30
CA ASN A 168 5.73 -5.84 -6.85
C ASN A 168 6.92 -6.52 -6.18
N GLN A 169 7.79 -5.73 -5.58
CA GLN A 169 9.06 -6.11 -4.99
C GLN A 169 9.04 -5.88 -3.47
N GLY A 170 7.87 -6.00 -2.85
CA GLY A 170 7.71 -6.00 -1.40
C GLY A 170 8.04 -7.35 -0.75
N ILE A 171 8.68 -7.33 0.43
CA ILE A 171 8.89 -8.52 1.27
C ILE A 171 8.47 -8.22 2.70
N SER A 172 7.59 -9.04 3.27
CA SER A 172 7.16 -8.89 4.66
C SER A 172 8.34 -8.88 5.62
N GLY A 173 8.34 -7.90 6.54
CA GLY A 173 9.39 -7.74 7.54
C GLY A 173 10.61 -6.94 7.07
N ASP A 174 10.67 -6.51 5.81
CA ASP A 174 11.81 -5.75 5.31
C ASP A 174 12.04 -4.45 6.08
N THR A 175 13.30 -4.18 6.38
CA THR A 175 13.78 -2.90 6.89
C THR A 175 14.44 -2.10 5.77
N THR A 176 14.77 -0.83 6.03
CA THR A 176 15.55 -0.02 5.09
C THR A 176 16.90 -0.68 4.76
N SER A 177 17.54 -1.34 5.73
CA SER A 177 18.77 -2.11 5.47
C SER A 177 18.50 -3.36 4.62
N GLY A 178 17.38 -4.05 4.83
CA GLY A 178 16.98 -5.23 4.05
C GLY A 178 16.78 -4.86 2.57
N VAL A 179 15.97 -3.83 2.31
CA VAL A 179 15.75 -3.29 0.97
C VAL A 179 17.06 -2.88 0.31
N LEU A 180 17.93 -2.14 1.01
CA LEU A 180 19.22 -1.69 0.48
C LEU A 180 20.10 -2.85 0.02
N LYS A 181 20.14 -3.96 0.77
CA LYS A 181 20.98 -5.13 0.46
C LYS A 181 20.51 -5.89 -0.79
N ARG A 182 19.24 -5.80 -1.14
CA ARG A 182 18.65 -6.59 -2.23
C ARG A 182 18.35 -5.79 -3.49
N LEU A 183 18.78 -4.53 -3.60
CA LEU A 183 18.46 -3.70 -4.77
C LEU A 183 18.95 -4.29 -6.11
N SER A 184 19.99 -5.13 -6.10
CA SER A 184 20.50 -5.80 -7.30
C SER A 184 19.49 -6.76 -7.95
N VAL A 185 18.42 -7.17 -7.25
CA VAL A 185 17.34 -7.97 -7.88
C VAL A 185 16.65 -7.19 -9.00
N LEU A 186 16.76 -5.86 -9.04
CA LEU A 186 16.19 -5.00 -10.07
C LEU A 186 17.16 -4.70 -11.21
N ASP A 187 18.42 -5.13 -11.14
CA ASP A 187 19.42 -4.80 -12.16
C ASP A 187 18.95 -5.28 -13.56
N GLY A 188 19.00 -4.37 -14.54
CA GLY A 188 18.50 -4.61 -15.90
C GLY A 188 16.99 -4.46 -16.09
N ALA A 189 16.19 -4.30 -15.03
CA ALA A 189 14.74 -4.11 -15.13
C ALA A 189 14.34 -2.77 -15.77
N ASN A 190 15.17 -1.73 -15.62
CA ASN A 190 15.00 -0.39 -16.20
C ASN A 190 13.57 0.19 -16.11
N PRO A 191 12.97 0.28 -14.90
CA PRO A 191 11.60 0.75 -14.75
C PRO A 191 11.43 2.23 -15.08
N ASP A 192 10.27 2.64 -15.60
CA ASP A 192 9.90 4.06 -15.73
C ASP A 192 9.75 4.75 -14.38
N SER A 193 9.25 4.01 -13.39
CA SER A 193 9.05 4.52 -12.03
C SER A 193 9.21 3.46 -10.95
N ILE A 194 9.75 3.87 -9.80
CA ILE A 194 9.83 3.09 -8.57
C ILE A 194 9.09 3.85 -7.48
N TYR A 195 8.13 3.19 -6.82
CA TYR A 195 7.45 3.69 -5.63
C TYR A 195 7.97 2.91 -4.42
N LEU A 196 8.66 3.60 -3.52
CA LEU A 196 9.29 3.03 -2.34
C LEU A 196 8.55 3.43 -1.06
N MET A 197 8.11 2.44 -0.29
CA MET A 197 7.65 2.62 1.08
C MET A 197 8.28 1.57 1.98
N VAL A 198 9.13 2.01 2.91
CA VAL A 198 9.82 1.15 3.88
C VAL A 198 10.22 1.99 5.09
N GLY A 199 10.38 1.34 6.24
CA GLY A 199 10.89 1.96 7.48
C GLY A 199 10.07 1.63 8.72
N ILE A 200 8.86 1.06 8.56
CA ILE A 200 8.03 0.73 9.73
C ILE A 200 8.65 -0.39 10.56
N ASN A 201 9.28 -1.38 9.92
CA ASN A 201 9.96 -2.46 10.62
C ASN A 201 11.24 -1.97 11.32
N ASP A 202 11.95 -0.99 10.75
CA ASP A 202 13.07 -0.31 11.43
C ASP A 202 12.59 0.37 12.72
N LEU A 203 11.46 1.08 12.65
CA LEU A 203 10.85 1.73 13.83
C LEU A 203 10.46 0.72 14.91
N ARG A 204 9.83 -0.41 14.53
CA ARG A 204 9.50 -1.52 15.45
C ARG A 204 10.73 -2.13 16.10
N GLN A 205 11.84 -2.22 15.36
CA GLN A 205 13.11 -2.73 15.86
C GLN A 205 13.92 -1.69 16.65
N GLY A 206 13.38 -0.48 16.87
CA GLY A 206 14.07 0.57 17.61
C GLY A 206 15.21 1.26 16.86
N VAL A 207 15.37 1.02 15.55
CA VAL A 207 16.43 1.62 14.73
C VAL A 207 16.31 3.15 14.71
N SER A 208 17.43 3.84 14.89
CA SER A 208 17.42 5.31 14.95
C SER A 208 16.95 5.95 13.63
N ASN A 209 16.24 7.08 13.72
CA ASN A 209 15.83 7.85 12.54
C ASN A 209 17.03 8.24 11.66
N ARG A 210 18.21 8.46 12.25
CA ARG A 210 19.46 8.76 11.52
C ARG A 210 19.86 7.60 10.60
N GLU A 211 19.81 6.37 11.11
CA GLU A 211 20.18 5.19 10.33
C GLU A 211 19.16 4.91 9.23
N ILE A 212 17.86 5.07 9.53
CA ILE A 212 16.79 4.96 8.53
C ILE A 212 17.03 5.94 7.36
N LEU A 213 17.29 7.22 7.67
CA LEU A 213 17.54 8.24 6.65
C LEU A 213 18.83 7.98 5.87
N LYS A 214 19.87 7.48 6.53
CA LYS A 214 21.14 7.09 5.88
C LYS A 214 20.93 5.94 4.89
N ASN A 215 20.12 4.94 5.25
CA ASN A 215 19.79 3.83 4.37
C ASN A 215 18.91 4.28 3.20
N LEU A 216 17.90 5.13 3.44
CA LEU A 216 17.07 5.69 2.37
C LEU A 216 17.90 6.49 1.36
N ARG A 217 18.86 7.30 1.82
CA ARG A 217 19.80 8.01 0.94
C ARG A 217 20.59 7.04 0.07
N GLN A 218 21.17 6.00 0.66
CA GLN A 218 21.92 4.98 -0.08
C GLN A 218 21.04 4.22 -1.07
N ILE A 219 19.78 3.94 -0.72
CA ILE A 219 18.81 3.33 -1.63
C ILE A 219 18.59 4.24 -2.84
N ILE A 220 18.33 5.54 -2.61
CA ILE A 220 18.14 6.51 -3.70
C ILE A 220 19.37 6.56 -4.61
N HIS A 221 20.57 6.64 -4.04
CA HIS A 221 21.82 6.68 -4.81
C HIS A 221 22.03 5.42 -5.65
N ARG A 222 21.81 4.24 -5.07
CA ARG A 222 21.94 2.96 -5.78
C ARG A 222 20.92 2.85 -6.90
N LEU A 223 19.66 3.20 -6.65
CA LEU A 223 18.60 3.16 -7.66
C LEU A 223 18.87 4.13 -8.82
N ARG A 224 19.35 5.35 -8.55
CA ARG A 224 19.75 6.30 -9.59
C ARG A 224 20.93 5.80 -10.42
N ALA A 225 21.89 5.12 -9.78
CA ALA A 225 23.04 4.56 -10.48
C ALA A 225 22.65 3.38 -11.38
N SER A 226 21.83 2.45 -10.88
CA SER A 226 21.36 1.29 -11.67
C SER A 226 20.31 1.67 -12.72
N HIS A 227 19.53 2.72 -12.47
CA HIS A 227 18.41 3.13 -13.34
C HIS A 227 18.34 4.66 -13.53
N PRO A 228 19.23 5.24 -14.36
CA PRO A 228 19.41 6.69 -14.44
C PRO A 228 18.20 7.47 -14.99
N TYR A 229 17.27 6.81 -15.67
CA TYR A 229 16.07 7.43 -16.24
C TYR A 229 14.78 7.17 -15.43
N THR A 230 14.87 6.43 -14.33
CA THR A 230 13.72 6.07 -13.50
C THR A 230 13.26 7.24 -12.63
N ARG A 231 11.95 7.48 -12.58
CA ARG A 231 11.34 8.38 -11.59
C ARG A 231 11.21 7.66 -10.25
N ILE A 232 11.84 8.18 -9.20
CA ILE A 232 11.79 7.59 -7.86
C ILE A 232 10.80 8.39 -7.00
N TYR A 233 9.80 7.69 -6.45
CA TYR A 233 8.81 8.22 -5.53
C TYR A 233 9.02 7.57 -4.16
N ILE A 234 9.36 8.38 -3.16
CA ILE A 234 9.46 7.94 -1.77
C ILE A 234 8.17 8.30 -1.07
N HIS A 235 7.46 7.31 -0.54
CA HIS A 235 6.26 7.52 0.24
C HIS A 235 6.61 7.87 1.69
N SER A 236 5.80 8.71 2.32
CA SER A 236 5.79 8.81 3.78
C SER A 236 5.53 7.43 4.40
N ILE A 237 6.22 7.10 5.49
CA ILE A 237 5.84 5.97 6.34
C ILE A 237 4.43 6.23 6.87
N LEU A 238 3.53 5.25 6.72
CA LEU A 238 2.16 5.39 7.21
C LEU A 238 2.14 5.53 8.74
N PRO A 239 1.15 6.24 9.30
CA PRO A 239 0.91 6.18 10.74
C PRO A 239 0.57 4.75 11.16
N THR A 240 0.65 4.46 12.46
CA THR A 240 0.23 3.18 13.04
C THR A 240 -0.62 3.40 14.28
N ARG A 241 -1.18 2.31 14.82
CA ARG A 241 -1.84 2.26 16.14
C ARG A 241 -1.01 1.50 17.18
N LEU A 242 0.29 1.32 16.90
CA LEU A 242 1.21 0.62 17.80
C LEU A 242 1.70 1.58 18.88
N GLU A 243 1.48 1.21 20.14
CA GLU A 243 1.90 2.01 21.29
C GLU A 243 3.42 2.19 21.35
N GLU A 244 4.17 1.18 20.90
CA GLU A 244 5.64 1.21 20.91
C GLU A 244 6.25 2.16 19.86
N ILE A 245 5.45 2.66 18.91
CA ILE A 245 5.89 3.64 17.90
C ILE A 245 5.14 4.96 18.09
N PRO A 246 5.75 5.95 18.76
CA PRO A 246 5.10 7.24 18.98
C PRO A 246 4.77 7.94 17.66
N VAL A 247 3.54 8.47 17.54
CA VAL A 247 3.07 9.27 16.39
C VAL A 247 4.08 10.36 16.02
N ASN A 248 4.62 11.08 17.01
CA ASN A 248 5.60 12.14 16.81
C ASN A 248 6.92 11.67 16.20
N ARG A 249 7.30 10.39 16.41
CA ARG A 249 8.50 9.81 15.80
C ARG A 249 8.29 9.60 14.30
N ILE A 250 7.13 9.07 13.90
CA ILE A 250 6.76 8.91 12.48
C ILE A 250 6.67 10.29 11.81
N ARG A 251 5.96 11.25 12.40
CA ARG A 251 5.84 12.62 11.86
C ARG A 251 7.20 13.28 11.62
N ARG A 252 8.10 13.20 12.60
CA ARG A 252 9.46 13.75 12.49
C ARG A 252 10.29 13.03 11.43
N LEU A 253 10.17 11.71 11.35
CA LEU A 253 10.86 10.94 10.33
C LEU A 253 10.35 11.29 8.93
N ASN A 254 9.04 11.38 8.72
CA ASN A 254 8.45 11.78 7.44
C ASN A 254 8.85 13.21 7.02
N TYR A 255 8.94 14.14 7.98
CA TYR A 255 9.49 15.47 7.70
C TYR A 255 10.93 15.40 7.19
N ASN A 256 11.78 14.59 7.83
CA ASN A 256 13.16 14.40 7.40
C ASN A 256 13.28 13.63 6.08
N ILE A 257 12.37 12.69 5.79
CA ILE A 257 12.29 11.98 4.51
C ILE A 257 11.95 12.99 3.39
N LYS A 258 10.98 13.88 3.61
CA LYS A 258 10.68 14.96 2.65
C LYS A 258 11.92 15.82 2.36
N ALA A 259 12.60 16.29 3.40
CA ALA A 259 13.83 17.07 3.23
C ALA A 259 14.92 16.29 2.48
N LEU A 260 15.08 14.99 2.77
CA LEU A 260 16.00 14.11 2.04
C LEU A 260 15.62 14.03 0.56
N THR A 261 14.35 13.81 0.22
CA THR A 261 13.93 13.70 -1.19
C THR A 261 14.18 14.98 -1.98
N GLU A 262 14.01 16.14 -1.37
CA GLU A 262 14.31 17.45 -1.97
C GLU A 262 15.81 17.61 -2.23
N GLN A 263 16.65 17.22 -1.26
CA GLN A 263 18.11 17.21 -1.41
C GLN A 263 18.57 16.27 -2.52
N GLU A 264 17.97 15.09 -2.63
CA GLU A 264 18.35 14.06 -3.61
C GLU A 264 17.64 14.22 -4.96
N GLY A 265 16.78 15.24 -5.13
CA GLY A 265 16.06 15.49 -6.38
C GLY A 265 15.13 14.36 -6.82
N VAL A 266 14.47 13.70 -5.86
CA VAL A 266 13.45 12.66 -6.10
C VAL A 266 12.09 13.09 -5.54
N TYR A 267 11.02 12.37 -5.86
CA TYR A 267 9.67 12.77 -5.47
C TYR A 267 9.31 12.26 -4.08
N PHE A 268 8.63 13.08 -3.29
CA PHE A 268 7.99 12.68 -2.04
C PHE A 268 6.49 12.60 -2.20
N VAL A 269 5.88 11.49 -1.81
CA VAL A 269 4.43 11.31 -1.77
C VAL A 269 3.99 11.26 -0.31
N ASN A 270 3.36 12.34 0.14
CA ASN A 270 2.91 12.45 1.52
C ASN A 270 1.54 11.79 1.70
N LEU A 271 1.53 10.54 2.14
CA LEU A 271 0.31 9.78 2.44
C LEU A 271 -0.23 10.09 3.84
N GLN A 272 0.63 10.49 4.78
CA GLN A 272 0.29 10.63 6.20
C GLN A 272 -1.04 11.37 6.47
N PRO A 273 -1.34 12.54 5.86
CA PRO A 273 -2.59 13.26 6.14
C PRO A 273 -3.85 12.49 5.77
N ALA A 274 -3.80 11.65 4.73
CA ALA A 274 -4.96 10.87 4.29
C ALA A 274 -5.21 9.65 5.17
N PHE A 275 -4.17 9.14 5.86
CA PHE A 275 -4.22 7.91 6.65
C PHE A 275 -4.32 8.17 8.16
N SER A 276 -3.98 9.37 8.63
CA SER A 276 -4.06 9.74 10.04
C SER A 276 -5.50 10.03 10.49
N ASP A 277 -5.85 9.63 11.71
CA ASP A 277 -6.98 10.16 12.48
C ASP A 277 -6.60 11.50 13.16
N GLU A 278 -7.52 12.06 13.96
CA GLU A 278 -7.34 13.36 14.63
C GLU A 278 -6.16 13.36 15.62
N ASP A 279 -5.86 12.21 16.22
CA ASP A 279 -4.74 12.02 17.14
C ASP A 279 -3.43 11.69 16.40
N GLY A 280 -3.48 11.55 15.07
CA GLY A 280 -2.35 11.24 14.21
C GLY A 280 -2.03 9.74 14.09
N HIS A 281 -2.82 8.86 14.70
CA HIS A 281 -2.71 7.41 14.53
C HIS A 281 -3.30 6.97 13.19
N LEU A 282 -3.04 5.72 12.78
CA LEU A 282 -3.72 5.17 11.61
C LEU A 282 -5.22 5.07 11.87
N GLN A 283 -6.02 5.62 10.96
CA GLN A 283 -7.48 5.50 11.02
C GLN A 283 -7.90 4.04 11.15
N ALA A 284 -8.70 3.73 12.18
CA ALA A 284 -9.09 2.36 12.50
C ALA A 284 -9.80 1.64 11.33
N GLN A 285 -10.60 2.38 10.56
CA GLN A 285 -11.31 1.86 9.38
C GLN A 285 -10.42 1.50 8.19
N LEU A 286 -9.12 1.81 8.23
CA LEU A 286 -8.17 1.55 7.13
C LEU A 286 -7.22 0.38 7.40
N THR A 287 -7.24 -0.17 8.61
CA THR A 287 -6.29 -1.20 9.04
C THR A 287 -6.98 -2.48 9.48
N THR A 288 -6.25 -3.59 9.45
CA THR A 288 -6.68 -4.87 10.04
C THR A 288 -6.13 -5.09 11.44
N ASP A 289 -4.97 -4.50 11.76
CA ASP A 289 -4.21 -4.81 12.99
C ASP A 289 -3.47 -3.60 13.59
N GLY A 290 -3.68 -2.39 13.07
CA GLY A 290 -2.97 -1.18 13.48
C GLY A 290 -1.72 -0.86 12.66
N ILE A 291 -1.31 -1.72 11.71
CA ILE A 291 -0.18 -1.49 10.80
C ILE A 291 -0.58 -1.76 9.35
N HIS A 292 -1.11 -2.96 9.08
CA HIS A 292 -1.42 -3.43 7.75
C HIS A 292 -2.75 -2.87 7.29
N LEU A 293 -2.84 -2.56 5.99
CA LEU A 293 -4.02 -1.97 5.40
C LEU A 293 -5.08 -3.03 5.13
N ASN A 294 -6.34 -2.68 5.37
CA ASN A 294 -7.47 -3.44 4.84
C ASN A 294 -7.78 -2.98 3.40
N ALA A 295 -8.82 -3.55 2.78
CA ALA A 295 -9.20 -3.24 1.41
C ALA A 295 -9.47 -1.73 1.17
N ARG A 296 -10.02 -1.01 2.16
CA ARG A 296 -10.26 0.44 2.08
C ARG A 296 -8.95 1.21 2.15
N GLY A 297 -8.03 0.83 3.04
CA GLY A 297 -6.70 1.40 3.13
C GLY A 297 -5.92 1.29 1.82
N TYR A 298 -5.92 0.10 1.21
CA TYR A 298 -5.28 -0.11 -0.10
C TYR A 298 -5.94 0.70 -1.21
N ARG A 299 -7.28 0.82 -1.22
CA ARG A 299 -7.99 1.66 -2.19
C ARG A 299 -7.58 3.12 -2.07
N MET A 300 -7.38 3.64 -0.86
CA MET A 300 -6.83 4.99 -0.70
C MET A 300 -5.39 5.10 -1.20
N TRP A 301 -4.54 4.12 -0.90
CA TRP A 301 -3.16 4.12 -1.37
C TRP A 301 -3.11 4.09 -2.91
N GLN A 302 -3.94 3.27 -3.54
CA GLN A 302 -4.12 3.23 -4.99
C GLN A 302 -4.42 4.62 -5.56
N LEU A 303 -5.36 5.36 -4.97
CA LEU A 303 -5.70 6.71 -5.46
C LEU A 303 -4.52 7.68 -5.38
N ALA A 304 -3.61 7.50 -4.43
CA ALA A 304 -2.41 8.33 -4.29
C ALA A 304 -1.28 7.97 -5.27
N ILE A 305 -1.28 6.75 -5.84
CA ILE A 305 -0.28 6.29 -6.83
C ILE A 305 -0.84 6.15 -8.25
N ALA A 306 -2.17 6.20 -8.42
CA ALA A 306 -2.82 6.34 -9.70
C ALA A 306 -2.36 7.65 -10.37
N PRO A 307 -2.25 7.69 -11.71
CA PRO A 307 -1.34 8.59 -12.41
C PRO A 307 -1.38 10.00 -11.87
N VAL A 308 -0.27 10.40 -11.23
CA VAL A 308 0.09 11.80 -11.01
C VAL A 308 0.57 12.35 -12.37
N PHE A 309 -0.29 12.31 -13.40
CA PHE A 309 -0.09 12.90 -14.73
C PHE A 309 -1.44 13.19 -15.38
#